data_AF-A0A6I6WD44-F1
#
_entry.id   AF-A0A6I6WD44-F1
#
_cell.length_a   1.000
_cell.length_b   1.000
_cell.length_c   1.000
_cell.angle_alpha   90.00
_cell.angle_beta   90.00
_cell.angle_gamma   90.00
#
_symmetry.space_group_name_H-M   'P 1'
#
loop_
_entity.id
_entity.type
_entity.pdbx_description
1 polymer ?
#
loop_
_entity_poly.entity_id
_entity_poly.type
_entity_poly.pdbx_seq_one_letter_code
_entity_poly.pdbx_strand_id
1 'polypeptide(L)'
;MPLIPGKTLFAKKPIVLGALAVALAAALTAALLLASGHDPDEPKSFCWGRLTPRDVGRISAWRGEEYSALDSPRTDYTGYKKQNFPDCTLFQSHAHLASISVSKSLENAPWGKHGLHFRAEYNSVAPMPQGITGWTGVPDKPEYPSAQIILPKACRKPFRTGRSDVQLRVDLYGRQEDHWSDTSTRERMTHIATKVGDHLTRKYKCGDENWQKKARAAAPSSQFDHVDPANVCRLRDLKVFTEPEAAEQVRQRTAGTIEDTWNCVTVLNKRLQQKRRADGETTLAAFTTTRNPYYVAEFKRNYGNSTSGKDFTARIVRCGSREYLLDAMYPPPDKGDAGKFGEKNLLDGDTLYADFEKAFKQRAQCGG
;
A
#
# COMPACT_ATOMS: atom_id res chain seq x y z
N MET A 1 63.66 2.46 -86.20
CA MET A 1 64.02 3.35 -85.07
C MET A 1 63.91 4.78 -85.55
N PRO A 2 63.41 5.77 -84.78
CA PRO A 2 62.54 5.74 -83.59
C PRO A 2 61.35 6.76 -83.68
N LEU A 3 60.59 6.90 -82.58
CA LEU A 3 59.67 7.98 -82.17
C LEU A 3 58.17 8.01 -82.63
N ILE A 4 57.30 7.79 -81.61
CA ILE A 4 55.95 8.38 -81.35
C ILE A 4 54.78 7.91 -82.28
N PRO A 5 53.48 7.97 -81.92
CA PRO A 5 52.72 7.59 -80.71
C PRO A 5 51.58 6.58 -81.05
N GLY A 6 50.88 6.06 -80.04
CA GLY A 6 49.52 5.57 -80.28
C GLY A 6 48.98 4.67 -79.19
N LYS A 7 48.25 5.25 -78.23
CA LYS A 7 46.93 4.72 -77.83
C LYS A 7 46.19 5.70 -76.94
N THR A 8 44.98 5.99 -77.39
CA THR A 8 43.90 6.76 -76.79
C THR A 8 43.25 6.00 -75.63
N LEU A 9 42.93 6.77 -74.59
CA LEU A 9 41.70 6.78 -73.76
C LEU A 9 40.95 5.45 -73.55
N PHE A 10 40.76 5.04 -72.29
CA PHE A 10 39.52 5.36 -71.55
C PHE A 10 39.54 4.87 -70.10
N ALA A 11 38.93 5.71 -69.26
CA ALA A 11 38.17 5.40 -68.06
C ALA A 11 38.87 4.95 -66.76
N LYS A 12 38.71 5.84 -65.77
CA LYS A 12 38.93 5.69 -64.33
C LYS A 12 38.03 4.60 -63.72
N LYS A 13 38.61 3.83 -62.79
CA LYS A 13 38.12 3.23 -61.50
C LYS A 13 36.60 2.98 -61.34
N PRO A 14 36.17 1.84 -60.72
CA PRO A 14 36.45 1.60 -59.30
C PRO A 14 36.62 0.12 -58.88
N ILE A 15 37.76 -0.19 -58.25
CA ILE A 15 37.93 -1.40 -57.43
C ILE A 15 38.20 -0.93 -56.00
N VAL A 16 37.21 -0.32 -55.34
CA VAL A 16 37.20 -0.10 -53.88
C VAL A 16 35.73 -0.02 -53.42
N LEU A 17 34.94 -1.06 -53.66
CA LEU A 17 33.55 -1.13 -53.17
C LEU A 17 33.20 -2.51 -52.59
N GLY A 18 33.91 -3.58 -52.98
CA GLY A 18 33.67 -4.93 -52.44
C GLY A 18 34.15 -5.14 -51.01
N ALA A 19 35.33 -4.64 -50.64
CA ALA A 19 35.91 -4.89 -49.32
C ALA A 19 35.22 -4.11 -48.19
N LEU A 20 34.76 -2.87 -48.46
CA LEU A 20 33.97 -2.11 -47.49
C LEU A 20 32.56 -2.68 -47.32
N ALA A 21 31.94 -3.20 -48.39
CA ALA A 21 30.61 -3.81 -48.31
C ALA A 21 30.61 -5.11 -47.50
N VAL A 22 31.65 -5.95 -47.65
CA VAL A 22 31.79 -7.18 -46.86
C VAL A 22 32.18 -6.89 -45.41
N ALA A 23 33.04 -5.89 -45.16
CA ALA A 23 33.38 -5.47 -43.80
C ALA A 23 32.19 -4.81 -43.08
N LEU A 24 31.39 -3.99 -43.78
CA LEU A 24 30.14 -3.46 -43.22
C LEU A 24 29.11 -4.57 -43.02
N ALA A 25 28.95 -5.51 -43.96
CA ALA A 25 28.01 -6.61 -43.81
C ALA A 25 28.40 -7.54 -42.65
N ALA A 26 29.70 -7.81 -42.46
CA ALA A 26 30.23 -8.57 -41.33
C ALA A 26 30.12 -7.81 -40.01
N ALA A 27 30.34 -6.48 -40.00
CA ALA A 27 30.15 -5.64 -38.83
C ALA A 27 28.66 -5.48 -38.47
N LEU A 28 27.77 -5.38 -39.45
CA LEU A 28 26.33 -5.35 -39.26
C LEU A 28 25.79 -6.71 -38.82
N THR A 29 26.27 -7.83 -39.37
CA THR A 29 25.88 -9.18 -38.89
C THR A 29 26.47 -9.47 -37.51
N ALA A 30 27.70 -9.03 -37.20
CA ALA A 30 28.25 -9.13 -35.85
C ALA A 30 27.50 -8.22 -34.86
N ALA A 31 27.09 -7.00 -35.26
CA ALA A 31 26.27 -6.12 -34.44
C ALA A 31 24.83 -6.64 -34.27
N LEU A 32 24.25 -7.26 -35.31
CA LEU A 32 22.96 -7.94 -35.24
C LEU A 32 23.04 -9.22 -34.40
N LEU A 33 24.14 -9.98 -34.45
CA LEU A 33 24.34 -11.18 -33.62
C LEU A 33 24.67 -10.82 -32.16
N LEU A 34 25.33 -9.70 -31.90
CA LEU A 34 25.51 -9.13 -30.55
C LEU A 34 24.23 -8.47 -30.02
N ALA A 35 23.34 -7.99 -30.89
CA ALA A 35 22.01 -7.49 -30.52
C ALA A 35 20.95 -8.60 -30.40
N SER A 36 21.15 -9.75 -31.05
CA SER A 36 20.24 -10.91 -31.04
C SER A 36 20.71 -12.02 -30.08
N GLY A 37 21.66 -11.70 -29.20
CA GLY A 37 22.33 -12.63 -28.29
C GLY A 37 22.05 -12.32 -26.83
N HIS A 38 20.78 -12.14 -26.48
CA HIS A 38 20.23 -12.48 -25.17
C HIS A 38 18.76 -12.72 -25.43
N ASP A 39 18.35 -13.99 -25.51
CA ASP A 39 17.13 -14.34 -24.78
C ASP A 39 17.45 -13.87 -23.36
N PRO A 40 16.81 -12.81 -22.83
CA PRO A 40 17.08 -12.45 -21.46
C PRO A 40 16.49 -13.60 -20.68
N ASP A 41 17.35 -14.52 -20.23
CA ASP A 41 17.05 -15.42 -19.12
C ASP A 41 16.22 -14.59 -18.15
N GLU A 42 14.95 -14.95 -17.96
CA GLU A 42 14.01 -14.14 -17.20
C GLU A 42 14.70 -13.68 -15.91
N PRO A 43 14.60 -12.39 -15.54
CA PRO A 43 15.34 -11.88 -14.39
C PRO A 43 15.03 -12.75 -13.17
N LYS A 44 16.05 -13.46 -12.68
CA LYS A 44 15.89 -14.40 -11.55
C LYS A 44 15.41 -13.68 -10.28
N SER A 45 15.56 -12.36 -10.24
CA SER A 45 15.08 -11.50 -9.16
C SER A 45 14.87 -10.04 -9.60
N PHE A 46 13.90 -9.38 -8.98
CA PHE A 46 13.47 -8.00 -9.21
C PHE A 46 13.58 -7.17 -7.92
N CYS A 47 13.56 -5.84 -8.05
CA CYS A 47 13.61 -4.88 -6.95
C CYS A 47 14.73 -5.13 -5.94
N TRP A 48 15.95 -4.67 -6.27
CA TRP A 48 17.18 -4.90 -5.50
C TRP A 48 17.50 -6.37 -5.24
N GLY A 49 17.07 -7.24 -6.16
CA GLY A 49 17.30 -8.69 -6.13
C GLY A 49 16.50 -9.43 -5.04
N ARG A 50 15.27 -8.99 -4.74
CA ARG A 50 14.48 -9.51 -3.61
C ARG A 50 13.18 -10.18 -3.99
N LEU A 51 12.54 -9.73 -5.04
CA LEU A 51 11.31 -10.33 -5.51
C LEU A 51 11.63 -11.37 -6.57
N THR A 52 11.08 -12.56 -6.42
CA THR A 52 11.17 -13.62 -7.43
C THR A 52 10.10 -13.43 -8.50
N PRO A 53 10.22 -14.06 -9.69
CA PRO A 53 9.13 -14.09 -10.66
C PRO A 53 7.80 -14.55 -10.05
N ARG A 54 7.84 -15.52 -9.11
CA ARG A 54 6.65 -15.97 -8.37
C ARG A 54 6.04 -14.90 -7.49
N ASP A 55 6.83 -14.01 -6.90
CA ASP A 55 6.29 -12.90 -6.09
C ASP A 55 5.62 -11.86 -7.00
N VAL A 56 6.24 -11.52 -8.13
CA VAL A 56 5.68 -10.57 -9.09
C VAL A 56 4.42 -11.13 -9.74
N GLY A 57 4.42 -12.40 -10.13
CA GLY A 57 3.24 -13.09 -10.65
C GLY A 57 2.10 -13.23 -9.64
N ARG A 58 2.35 -13.11 -8.33
CA ARG A 58 1.27 -13.06 -7.34
C ARG A 58 0.49 -11.75 -7.37
N ILE A 59 1.11 -10.65 -7.77
CA ILE A 59 0.46 -9.33 -7.83
C ILE A 59 0.02 -8.95 -9.25
N SER A 60 0.19 -9.84 -10.23
CA SER A 60 -0.43 -9.71 -11.54
C SER A 60 -1.71 -10.55 -11.64
N ALA A 61 -2.75 -9.99 -12.25
CA ALA A 61 -3.95 -10.72 -12.63
C ALA A 61 -3.79 -11.44 -13.98
N TRP A 62 -2.84 -11.02 -14.80
CA TRP A 62 -2.63 -11.52 -16.15
C TRP A 62 -1.53 -12.57 -16.16
N ARG A 63 -1.79 -13.69 -16.85
CA ARG A 63 -0.77 -14.70 -17.10
C ARG A 63 0.04 -14.28 -18.34
N GLY A 64 1.30 -13.97 -18.13
CA GLY A 64 2.29 -13.61 -19.14
C GLY A 64 3.65 -13.47 -18.44
N GLU A 65 4.70 -14.03 -19.03
CA GLU A 65 5.91 -14.42 -18.28
C GLU A 65 6.99 -13.30 -18.23
N GLU A 66 6.91 -12.32 -19.11
CA GLU A 66 7.90 -11.23 -19.14
C GLU A 66 7.64 -10.16 -18.09
N TYR A 67 8.28 -10.31 -16.93
CA TYR A 67 8.38 -9.25 -15.94
C TYR A 67 9.70 -8.50 -16.09
N SER A 68 9.68 -7.20 -15.80
CA SER A 68 10.89 -6.39 -15.68
C SER A 68 10.80 -5.43 -14.49
N ALA A 69 11.96 -4.95 -14.03
CA ALA A 69 12.04 -4.00 -12.93
C ALA A 69 13.03 -2.88 -13.24
N LEU A 70 12.70 -1.68 -12.77
CA LEU A 70 13.57 -0.52 -12.80
C LEU A 70 13.87 -0.04 -11.38
N ASP A 71 15.09 -0.27 -10.91
CA ASP A 71 15.59 0.21 -9.62
C ASP A 71 16.17 1.63 -9.78
N SER A 72 15.37 2.65 -9.52
CA SER A 72 15.78 4.06 -9.65
C SER A 72 15.53 4.82 -8.37
N PRO A 73 16.56 5.34 -7.66
CA PRO A 73 16.35 6.07 -6.42
C PRO A 73 15.46 7.30 -6.65
N ARG A 74 14.39 7.41 -5.87
CA ARG A 74 13.55 8.62 -5.85
C ARG A 74 14.28 9.70 -5.06
N THR A 75 14.44 10.87 -5.69
CA THR A 75 14.96 12.05 -5.01
C THR A 75 13.80 12.79 -4.32
N ASP A 76 13.95 13.00 -3.01
CA ASP A 76 13.10 13.85 -2.21
C ASP A 76 13.88 15.10 -1.79
N TYR A 77 13.22 16.27 -1.84
CA TYR A 77 13.80 17.55 -1.47
C TYR A 77 13.07 18.08 -0.23
N THR A 78 13.81 18.22 0.86
CA THR A 78 13.30 18.92 2.06
C THR A 78 14.06 20.21 2.25
N GLY A 79 13.45 21.33 1.83
CA GLY A 79 14.14 22.60 1.63
C GLY A 79 15.25 22.44 0.59
N TYR A 80 16.49 22.79 0.96
CA TYR A 80 17.67 22.66 0.10
C TYR A 80 18.39 21.30 0.19
N LYS A 81 17.90 20.36 1.01
CA LYS A 81 18.56 19.06 1.20
C LYS A 81 17.98 18.02 0.23
N LYS A 82 18.85 17.52 -0.65
CA LYS A 82 18.61 16.37 -1.52
C LYS A 82 18.74 15.07 -0.73
N GLN A 83 17.75 14.20 -0.83
CA GLN A 83 17.73 12.91 -0.16
C GLN A 83 17.22 11.85 -1.12
N ASN A 84 17.99 10.77 -1.30
CA ASN A 84 17.58 9.68 -2.17
C ASN A 84 16.98 8.55 -1.35
N PHE A 85 15.81 8.09 -1.75
CA PHE A 85 15.18 6.90 -1.21
C PHE A 85 15.16 5.78 -2.25
N PRO A 86 15.25 4.50 -1.82
CA PRO A 86 15.00 3.38 -2.71
C PRO A 86 13.61 3.48 -3.36
N ASP A 87 13.56 3.36 -4.69
CA ASP A 87 12.34 3.13 -5.48
C ASP A 87 12.56 2.02 -6.50
N CYS A 88 11.53 1.23 -6.76
CA CYS A 88 11.52 0.17 -7.75
C CYS A 88 10.17 0.15 -8.48
N THR A 89 10.21 0.17 -9.81
CA THR A 89 8.99 0.01 -10.63
C THR A 89 9.00 -1.37 -11.28
N LEU A 90 7.89 -2.11 -11.14
CA LEU A 90 7.65 -3.40 -11.76
C LEU A 90 6.77 -3.22 -12.99
N PHE A 91 7.16 -3.88 -14.08
CA PHE A 91 6.40 -3.94 -15.31
C PHE A 91 6.09 -5.39 -15.67
N GLN A 92 4.93 -5.60 -16.29
CA GLN A 92 4.60 -6.81 -17.02
C GLN A 92 4.53 -6.46 -18.50
N SER A 93 5.44 -7.00 -19.30
CA SER A 93 5.74 -6.52 -20.65
C SER A 93 5.98 -4.99 -20.64
N HIS A 94 5.05 -4.20 -21.17
CA HIS A 94 5.11 -2.72 -21.15
C HIS A 94 4.14 -2.07 -20.17
N ALA A 95 3.30 -2.85 -19.50
CA ALA A 95 2.31 -2.33 -18.55
C ALA A 95 2.98 -2.10 -17.19
N HIS A 96 2.76 -0.91 -16.62
CA HIS A 96 3.15 -0.60 -15.24
C HIS A 96 2.30 -1.45 -14.30
N LEU A 97 2.94 -2.39 -13.61
CA LEU A 97 2.28 -3.34 -12.72
C LEU A 97 2.23 -2.80 -11.29
N ALA A 98 3.38 -2.41 -10.75
CA ALA A 98 3.48 -1.94 -9.38
C ALA A 98 4.67 -0.97 -9.18
N SER A 99 4.61 -0.15 -8.14
CA SER A 99 5.74 0.65 -7.66
C SER A 99 6.02 0.35 -6.19
N ILE A 100 7.28 0.25 -5.81
CA ILE A 100 7.73 -0.04 -4.45
C ILE A 100 8.68 1.07 -4.03
N SER A 101 8.15 2.02 -3.26
CA SER A 101 8.84 3.25 -2.89
C SER A 101 9.09 3.32 -1.38
N VAL A 102 10.24 3.89 -1.01
CA VAL A 102 10.54 4.25 0.38
C VAL A 102 10.52 5.77 0.49
N SER A 103 10.02 6.31 1.59
CA SER A 103 9.95 7.76 1.82
C SER A 103 9.89 8.09 3.31
N LYS A 104 9.92 9.38 3.65
CA LYS A 104 9.46 9.85 4.97
C LYS A 104 7.97 9.56 5.07
N SER A 105 7.52 9.12 6.25
CA SER A 105 6.08 8.95 6.48
C SER A 105 5.33 10.25 6.14
N LEU A 106 4.28 10.12 5.32
CA LEU A 106 3.56 11.25 4.78
C LEU A 106 2.76 11.97 5.87
N GLU A 107 2.73 13.30 5.82
CA GLU A 107 1.87 14.09 6.73
C GLU A 107 0.37 13.82 6.49
N ASN A 108 -0.03 13.32 5.33
CA ASN A 108 -1.40 12.92 5.01
C ASN A 108 -1.64 11.40 5.04
N ALA A 109 -0.65 10.60 5.47
CA ALA A 109 -0.91 9.21 5.84
C ALA A 109 -2.04 9.19 6.86
N PRO A 110 -2.81 8.10 7.01
CA PRO A 110 -3.94 8.04 7.94
C PRO A 110 -3.55 8.66 9.29
N TRP A 111 -2.37 8.34 9.79
CA TRP A 111 -1.90 8.79 11.09
C TRP A 111 -1.13 10.12 11.14
N GLY A 112 -0.89 10.76 10.00
CA GLY A 112 -0.23 12.06 9.89
C GLY A 112 -1.19 13.24 10.13
N LYS A 113 -0.60 14.43 10.33
CA LYS A 113 -1.26 15.73 10.54
C LYS A 113 -2.49 16.02 9.69
N HIS A 114 -2.51 15.61 8.41
CA HIS A 114 -3.59 15.88 7.46
C HIS A 114 -4.45 14.64 7.15
N GLY A 115 -4.15 13.50 7.76
CA GLY A 115 -4.80 12.23 7.46
C GLY A 115 -6.10 11.97 8.20
N LEU A 116 -6.42 12.71 9.27
CA LEU A 116 -7.58 12.42 10.14
C LEU A 116 -8.91 12.35 9.41
N HIS A 117 -9.18 13.26 8.47
CA HIS A 117 -10.39 13.24 7.66
C HIS A 117 -10.45 12.07 6.65
N PHE A 118 -9.29 11.52 6.27
CA PHE A 118 -9.17 10.40 5.34
C PHE A 118 -8.99 9.05 6.05
N ARG A 119 -8.69 9.02 7.36
CA ARG A 119 -8.53 7.79 8.15
C ARG A 119 -9.71 6.87 7.98
N ALA A 120 -10.91 7.46 8.04
CA ALA A 120 -12.19 6.89 7.68
C ALA A 120 -12.14 5.97 6.45
N GLU A 121 -11.85 6.56 5.29
CA GLU A 121 -11.76 5.89 3.99
C GLU A 121 -10.55 4.93 3.91
N TYR A 122 -9.47 5.22 4.63
CA TYR A 122 -8.31 4.32 4.69
C TYR A 122 -8.57 3.07 5.52
N ASN A 123 -9.30 3.21 6.63
CA ASN A 123 -9.61 2.15 7.58
C ASN A 123 -10.76 1.27 7.09
N SER A 124 -11.66 1.81 6.26
CA SER A 124 -12.67 1.00 5.59
C SER A 124 -12.09 0.03 4.56
N VAL A 125 -10.99 0.45 3.91
CA VAL A 125 -10.39 -0.31 2.81
C VAL A 125 -9.43 -1.38 3.31
N ALA A 126 -8.52 -1.11 4.26
CA ALA A 126 -7.80 -2.21 4.95
C ALA A 126 -7.10 -1.75 6.24
N PRO A 127 -7.60 -2.18 7.40
CA PRO A 127 -6.82 -2.05 8.60
C PRO A 127 -5.66 -3.04 8.64
N MET A 128 -4.47 -2.59 9.05
CA MET A 128 -3.30 -3.47 9.22
C MET A 128 -2.65 -3.27 10.60
N PRO A 129 -2.07 -4.32 11.20
CA PRO A 129 -1.49 -4.26 12.55
C PRO A 129 -0.10 -3.62 12.58
N GLN A 130 0.56 -3.71 13.74
CA GLN A 130 1.78 -2.98 14.09
C GLN A 130 2.79 -2.84 12.93
N GLY A 131 3.19 -1.60 12.65
CA GLY A 131 4.22 -1.30 11.66
C GLY A 131 3.72 -1.34 10.21
N ILE A 132 2.43 -1.53 9.96
CA ILE A 132 1.84 -1.49 8.61
C ILE A 132 0.77 -0.40 8.55
N THR A 133 1.01 0.68 7.82
CA THR A 133 0.11 1.84 7.67
C THR A 133 -0.88 1.65 6.52
N GLY A 134 -1.74 0.65 6.65
CA GLY A 134 -3.00 0.56 5.91
C GLY A 134 -2.91 0.39 4.39
N TRP A 135 -4.10 0.24 3.80
CA TRP A 135 -4.30 0.36 2.37
C TRP A 135 -4.71 1.78 2.03
N THR A 136 -3.91 2.50 1.25
CA THR A 136 -4.36 3.79 0.73
C THR A 136 -4.61 3.64 -0.77
N GLY A 137 -5.87 3.51 -1.18
CA GLY A 137 -6.24 4.22 -2.40
C GLY A 137 -5.93 5.69 -2.12
N VAL A 138 -5.21 6.39 -2.99
CA VAL A 138 -5.03 7.83 -2.76
C VAL A 138 -6.46 8.43 -2.73
N PRO A 139 -6.86 9.31 -1.79
CA PRO A 139 -8.24 9.77 -1.67
C PRO A 139 -8.77 10.42 -2.96
N ASP A 140 -7.87 10.95 -3.78
CA ASP A 140 -8.11 11.53 -5.10
C ASP A 140 -7.89 10.54 -6.27
N LYS A 141 -7.39 9.32 -6.02
CA LYS A 141 -7.10 8.26 -7.00
C LYS A 141 -7.39 6.86 -6.45
N PRO A 142 -8.67 6.49 -6.26
CA PRO A 142 -9.07 5.16 -5.78
C PRO A 142 -8.67 4.02 -6.72
N GLU A 143 -8.29 4.31 -7.98
CA GLU A 143 -7.78 3.34 -8.95
C GLU A 143 -6.34 2.82 -8.69
N TYR A 144 -5.64 3.36 -7.68
CA TYR A 144 -4.29 2.90 -7.30
C TYR A 144 -4.29 2.35 -5.88
N PRO A 145 -4.65 1.08 -5.69
CA PRO A 145 -4.50 0.46 -4.41
C PRO A 145 -3.04 0.47 -3.97
N SER A 146 -2.81 0.74 -2.68
CA SER A 146 -1.47 0.70 -2.11
C SER A 146 -1.45 -0.04 -0.79
N ALA A 147 -0.33 -0.68 -0.46
CA ALA A 147 -0.04 -1.22 0.86
C ALA A 147 1.16 -0.45 1.44
N GLN A 148 1.00 0.12 2.63
CA GLN A 148 2.07 0.91 3.25
C GLN A 148 2.53 0.33 4.57
N ILE A 149 3.82 0.47 4.86
CA ILE A 149 4.53 -0.09 6.00
C ILE A 149 5.41 0.96 6.64
N ILE A 150 5.38 1.06 7.97
CA ILE A 150 6.34 1.85 8.75
C ILE A 150 7.44 0.93 9.27
N LEU A 151 8.66 1.20 8.82
CA LEU A 151 9.85 0.49 9.29
C LEU A 151 10.17 0.89 10.74
N PRO A 152 10.91 0.05 11.49
CA PRO A 152 11.26 0.34 12.88
C PRO A 152 11.93 1.72 13.05
N LYS A 153 11.70 2.35 14.22
CA LYS A 153 12.24 3.69 14.56
C LYS A 153 13.77 3.79 14.37
N ALA A 154 14.50 2.70 14.56
CA ALA A 154 15.95 2.64 14.33
C ALA A 154 16.31 2.98 12.86
N CYS A 155 15.41 2.76 11.90
CA CYS A 155 15.61 3.05 10.50
C CYS A 155 15.60 4.55 10.18
N ARG A 156 15.13 5.43 11.07
CA ARG A 156 15.18 6.89 10.86
C ARG A 156 16.59 7.42 10.64
N LYS A 157 17.57 6.85 11.35
CA LYS A 157 18.99 7.24 11.26
C LYS A 157 19.62 6.86 9.90
N PRO A 158 19.62 5.59 9.46
CA PRO A 158 20.21 5.22 8.17
C PRO A 158 19.50 5.87 6.99
N PHE A 159 18.17 6.04 7.06
CA PHE A 159 17.43 6.74 6.01
C PHE A 159 17.45 8.27 6.16
N ARG A 160 18.06 8.83 7.20
CA ARG A 160 18.17 10.28 7.47
C ARG A 160 16.84 11.03 7.49
N THR A 161 15.79 10.43 8.04
CA THR A 161 14.45 11.04 8.08
C THR A 161 14.24 12.00 9.27
N GLY A 162 15.24 12.14 10.14
CA GLY A 162 15.17 13.01 11.31
C GLY A 162 14.16 12.47 12.32
N ARG A 163 13.11 13.26 12.60
CA ARG A 163 12.05 12.88 13.54
C ARG A 163 10.94 12.05 12.89
N SER A 164 10.82 12.09 11.56
CA SER A 164 9.79 11.35 10.81
C SER A 164 10.16 9.88 10.70
N ASP A 165 9.15 9.00 10.72
CA ASP A 165 9.34 7.58 10.44
C ASP A 165 9.66 7.32 8.96
N VAL A 166 10.19 6.11 8.70
CA VAL A 166 10.46 5.63 7.34
C VAL A 166 9.27 4.79 6.88
N GLN A 167 8.70 5.15 5.75
CA GLN A 167 7.55 4.49 5.17
C GLN A 167 7.95 3.77 3.88
N LEU A 168 7.60 2.49 3.78
CA LEU A 168 7.63 1.68 2.56
C LEU A 168 6.22 1.61 2.00
N ARG A 169 6.06 1.83 0.70
CA ARG A 169 4.77 1.83 0.00
C ARG A 169 4.87 0.93 -1.22
N VAL A 170 3.89 0.07 -1.40
CA VAL A 170 3.68 -0.73 -2.60
C VAL A 170 2.41 -0.22 -3.25
N ASP A 171 2.49 0.36 -4.43
CA ASP A 171 1.37 0.79 -5.26
C ASP A 171 1.13 -0.25 -6.36
N LEU A 172 -0.12 -0.53 -6.66
CA LEU A 172 -0.52 -1.44 -7.71
C LEU A 172 -1.30 -0.68 -8.78
N TYR A 173 -1.00 -0.97 -10.04
CA TYR A 173 -1.45 -0.21 -11.20
C TYR A 173 -2.28 -1.06 -12.15
N GLY A 174 -3.12 -0.39 -12.95
CA GLY A 174 -3.93 -1.05 -13.98
C GLY A 174 -5.10 -1.85 -13.44
N ARG A 175 -5.59 -1.53 -12.23
CA ARG A 175 -6.76 -2.15 -11.58
C ARG A 175 -6.72 -3.67 -11.58
N GLN A 176 -5.57 -4.27 -11.26
CA GLN A 176 -5.42 -5.73 -11.21
C GLN A 176 -6.47 -6.37 -10.27
N GLU A 177 -6.92 -5.63 -9.26
CA GLU A 177 -7.96 -6.01 -8.31
C GLU A 177 -9.35 -6.19 -8.91
N ASP A 178 -9.70 -5.46 -9.97
CA ASP A 178 -10.97 -5.67 -10.68
C ASP A 178 -10.99 -7.04 -11.38
N HIS A 179 -9.81 -7.61 -11.64
CA HIS A 179 -9.64 -8.88 -12.33
C HIS A 179 -9.49 -10.07 -11.38
N TRP A 180 -9.17 -9.82 -10.11
CA TRP A 180 -9.21 -10.89 -9.11
C TRP A 180 -10.65 -11.14 -8.68
N SER A 181 -11.04 -12.41 -8.69
CA SER A 181 -12.37 -12.84 -8.28
C SER A 181 -12.59 -12.78 -6.77
N ASP A 182 -11.57 -12.36 -6.01
CA ASP A 182 -11.49 -12.32 -4.57
C ASP A 182 -10.83 -11.02 -4.06
N THR A 183 -10.80 -10.86 -2.74
CA THR A 183 -10.23 -9.72 -2.03
C THR A 183 -8.75 -9.95 -1.63
N SER A 184 -8.07 -10.92 -2.26
CA SER A 184 -6.70 -11.36 -1.88
C SER A 184 -5.58 -10.40 -2.30
N THR A 185 -5.89 -9.33 -3.05
CA THR A 185 -4.90 -8.28 -3.40
C THR A 185 -4.12 -7.80 -2.20
N ARG A 186 -4.85 -7.64 -1.09
CA ARG A 186 -4.33 -7.07 0.15
C ARG A 186 -3.26 -7.94 0.77
N GLU A 187 -3.50 -9.23 0.81
CA GLU A 187 -2.54 -10.23 1.27
C GLU A 187 -1.32 -10.27 0.35
N ARG A 188 -1.54 -10.22 -0.98
CA ARG A 188 -0.47 -10.24 -1.99
C ARG A 188 0.45 -9.04 -1.86
N MET A 189 -0.08 -7.82 -1.78
CA MET A 189 0.72 -6.61 -1.63
C MET A 189 1.39 -6.51 -0.26
N THR A 190 0.72 -6.95 0.82
CA THR A 190 1.32 -7.02 2.16
C THR A 190 2.50 -7.97 2.18
N HIS A 191 2.40 -9.12 1.51
CA HIS A 191 3.53 -10.05 1.35
C HIS A 191 4.72 -9.39 0.66
N ILE A 192 4.50 -8.65 -0.43
CA ILE A 192 5.56 -7.89 -1.11
C ILE A 192 6.18 -6.85 -0.18
N ALA A 193 5.34 -6.02 0.46
CA ALA A 193 5.79 -4.96 1.36
C ALA A 193 6.60 -5.53 2.53
N THR A 194 6.12 -6.59 3.19
CA THR A 194 6.83 -7.26 4.28
C THR A 194 8.17 -7.83 3.81
N LYS A 195 8.20 -8.51 2.65
CA LYS A 195 9.43 -9.10 2.11
C LYS A 195 10.49 -8.05 1.81
N VAL A 196 10.08 -6.91 1.23
CA VAL A 196 10.96 -5.77 0.96
C VAL A 196 11.39 -5.08 2.26
N GLY A 197 10.48 -4.85 3.20
CA GLY A 197 10.77 -4.25 4.50
C GLY A 197 11.78 -5.07 5.31
N ASP A 198 11.65 -6.39 5.30
CA ASP A 198 12.61 -7.33 5.88
C ASP A 198 14.00 -7.23 5.25
N HIS A 199 14.07 -7.02 3.94
CA HIS A 199 15.35 -6.78 3.28
C HIS A 199 15.97 -5.45 3.73
N LEU A 200 15.21 -4.36 3.68
CA LEU A 200 15.69 -3.02 4.01
C LEU A 200 16.16 -2.95 5.47
N THR A 201 15.39 -3.49 6.40
CA THR A 201 15.75 -3.52 7.82
C THR A 201 17.02 -4.30 8.10
N ARG A 202 17.25 -5.42 7.42
CA ARG A 202 18.53 -6.17 7.49
C ARG A 202 19.69 -5.41 6.85
N LYS A 203 19.50 -4.87 5.64
CA LYS A 203 20.53 -4.11 4.90
C LYS A 203 21.03 -2.91 5.68
N TYR A 204 20.12 -2.16 6.31
CA TYR A 204 20.43 -0.98 7.10
C TYR A 204 20.65 -1.25 8.59
N LYS A 205 20.65 -2.54 9.00
CA LYS A 205 20.83 -2.98 10.40
C LYS A 205 19.92 -2.22 11.38
N CYS A 206 18.67 -2.06 11.00
CA CYS A 206 17.66 -1.32 11.76
C CYS A 206 16.40 -2.14 12.07
N GLY A 207 16.42 -3.45 11.81
CA GLY A 207 15.37 -4.39 12.22
C GLY A 207 15.60 -4.99 13.61
N ASP A 208 14.54 -5.56 14.18
CA ASP A 208 14.56 -6.32 15.43
C ASP A 208 13.72 -7.62 15.30
N GLU A 209 13.79 -8.53 16.28
CA GLU A 209 13.01 -9.78 16.26
C GLU A 209 11.50 -9.54 16.27
N ASN A 210 11.07 -8.43 16.87
CA ASN A 210 9.68 -8.04 16.95
C ASN A 210 9.15 -7.61 15.58
N TRP A 211 9.96 -6.95 14.75
CA TRP A 211 9.63 -6.52 13.39
C TRP A 211 9.24 -7.71 12.50
N GLN A 212 10.03 -8.78 12.50
CA GLN A 212 9.75 -9.96 11.65
C GLN A 212 8.46 -10.67 12.08
N LYS A 213 8.22 -10.78 13.40
CA LYS A 213 6.95 -11.33 13.93
C LYS A 213 5.76 -10.45 13.54
N LYS A 214 5.89 -9.13 13.67
CA LYS A 214 4.85 -8.15 13.33
C LYS A 214 4.51 -8.18 11.84
N ALA A 215 5.52 -8.15 10.98
CA ALA A 215 5.32 -8.10 9.52
C ALA A 215 4.65 -9.38 8.97
N ARG A 216 4.90 -10.54 9.59
CA ARG A 216 4.22 -11.81 9.26
C ARG A 216 2.78 -11.88 9.79
N ALA A 217 2.52 -11.30 10.97
CA ALA A 217 1.18 -11.22 11.55
C ALA A 217 0.29 -10.16 10.90
N ALA A 218 0.79 -9.45 9.88
CA ALA A 218 0.16 -8.25 9.36
C ALA A 218 -0.71 -8.39 8.12
N ALA A 219 -0.87 -9.60 7.59
CA ALA A 219 -1.83 -9.85 6.52
C ALA A 219 -3.27 -9.69 7.07
N PRO A 220 -4.06 -8.73 6.55
CA PRO A 220 -5.48 -8.66 6.89
C PRO A 220 -6.21 -9.89 6.31
N SER A 221 -7.26 -10.35 6.98
CA SER A 221 -8.16 -11.34 6.37
C SER A 221 -8.78 -10.74 5.12
N SER A 222 -8.66 -11.42 3.98
CA SER A 222 -9.40 -11.07 2.76
C SER A 222 -10.92 -11.19 2.95
N GLN A 223 -11.39 -12.04 3.86
CA GLN A 223 -12.81 -12.31 4.02
C GLN A 223 -13.52 -11.30 4.92
N PHE A 224 -14.81 -11.13 4.64
CA PHE A 224 -15.75 -10.36 5.44
C PHE A 224 -16.59 -11.36 6.24
N ASP A 225 -16.53 -11.26 7.56
CA ASP A 225 -17.25 -12.12 8.48
C ASP A 225 -18.69 -11.62 8.66
N HIS A 226 -19.59 -12.52 9.05
CA HIS A 226 -20.89 -12.12 9.57
C HIS A 226 -20.73 -11.29 10.84
N VAL A 227 -21.65 -10.34 11.05
CA VAL A 227 -21.70 -9.59 12.30
C VAL A 227 -22.53 -10.36 13.32
N ASP A 228 -21.92 -10.67 14.45
CA ASP A 228 -22.63 -11.07 15.67
C ASP A 228 -23.04 -9.80 16.42
N PRO A 229 -24.35 -9.50 16.59
CA PRO A 229 -24.81 -8.31 17.30
C PRO A 229 -24.27 -8.18 18.73
N ALA A 230 -23.94 -9.29 19.39
CA ALA A 230 -23.40 -9.29 20.76
C ALA A 230 -21.87 -9.11 20.80
N ASN A 231 -21.20 -9.24 19.65
CA ASN A 231 -19.75 -9.23 19.54
C ASN A 231 -19.28 -8.55 18.25
N VAL A 232 -19.87 -7.37 17.99
CA VAL A 232 -19.52 -6.58 16.81
C VAL A 232 -18.04 -6.24 16.88
N CYS A 233 -17.33 -6.44 15.77
CA CYS A 233 -15.90 -6.21 15.68
C CYS A 233 -15.05 -7.03 16.68
N ARG A 234 -15.55 -8.15 17.20
CA ARG A 234 -14.86 -8.91 18.28
C ARG A 234 -14.70 -8.09 19.57
N LEU A 235 -15.53 -7.06 19.73
CA LEU A 235 -15.70 -6.29 20.96
C LEU A 235 -17.05 -6.67 21.54
N ARG A 236 -17.01 -7.34 22.68
CA ARG A 236 -18.20 -7.73 23.42
C ARG A 236 -19.00 -6.48 23.78
N ASP A 237 -20.32 -6.56 23.59
CA ASP A 237 -21.29 -5.51 23.95
C ASP A 237 -21.07 -4.17 23.20
N LEU A 238 -20.25 -4.12 22.15
CA LEU A 238 -20.22 -2.99 21.23
C LEU A 238 -21.54 -2.98 20.46
N LYS A 239 -22.36 -1.95 20.69
CA LYS A 239 -23.55 -1.69 19.90
C LYS A 239 -23.19 -0.76 18.75
N VAL A 240 -23.52 -1.18 17.55
CA VAL A 240 -23.36 -0.37 16.33
C VAL A 240 -24.71 0.01 15.74
N PHE A 241 -25.70 -0.87 15.90
CA PHE A 241 -27.01 -0.72 15.31
C PHE A 241 -28.06 -0.37 16.36
N THR A 242 -29.09 0.36 15.94
CA THR A 242 -30.28 0.64 16.75
C THR A 242 -31.05 -0.64 17.07
N GLU A 243 -31.18 -1.52 16.07
CA GLU A 243 -31.85 -2.82 16.18
C GLU A 243 -30.89 -3.97 15.82
N PRO A 244 -30.84 -5.08 16.58
CA PRO A 244 -29.93 -6.20 16.33
C PRO A 244 -30.07 -6.83 14.94
N GLU A 245 -31.29 -6.87 14.39
CA GLU A 245 -31.61 -7.50 13.10
C GLU A 245 -30.92 -6.80 11.93
N ALA A 246 -30.55 -5.53 12.09
CA ALA A 246 -29.77 -4.80 11.08
C ALA A 246 -28.44 -5.50 10.76
N ALA A 247 -27.85 -6.21 11.73
CA ALA A 247 -26.57 -6.91 11.58
C ALA A 247 -26.60 -8.01 10.50
N GLU A 248 -27.77 -8.59 10.18
CA GLU A 248 -27.89 -9.64 9.16
C GLU A 248 -27.47 -9.14 7.77
N GLN A 249 -27.72 -7.87 7.50
CA GLN A 249 -27.40 -7.18 6.24
C GLN A 249 -25.98 -6.64 6.22
N VAL A 250 -25.23 -6.78 7.31
CA VAL A 250 -23.90 -6.21 7.48
C VAL A 250 -22.85 -7.32 7.50
N ARG A 251 -21.66 -6.97 7.05
CA ARG A 251 -20.46 -7.77 7.24
C ARG A 251 -19.40 -6.95 7.92
N GLN A 252 -18.50 -7.62 8.62
CA GLN A 252 -17.39 -6.97 9.30
C GLN A 252 -16.05 -7.56 8.90
N ARG A 253 -15.00 -6.79 9.13
CA ARG A 253 -13.62 -7.28 9.05
C ARG A 253 -12.84 -6.64 10.17
N THR A 254 -12.04 -7.45 10.85
CA THR A 254 -11.19 -7.01 11.96
C THR A 254 -9.73 -7.31 11.65
N ALA A 255 -8.83 -6.41 12.03
CA ALA A 255 -7.39 -6.66 11.92
C ALA A 255 -6.62 -6.09 13.12
N GLY A 256 -5.56 -6.80 13.48
CA GLY A 256 -4.65 -6.44 14.57
C GLY A 256 -5.14 -6.79 15.98
N THR A 257 -4.50 -6.17 16.97
CA THR A 257 -4.61 -6.55 18.38
C THR A 257 -4.86 -5.33 19.26
N ILE A 258 -5.83 -5.44 20.17
CA ILE A 258 -6.30 -4.34 21.02
C ILE A 258 -5.17 -3.75 21.87
N GLU A 259 -4.18 -4.58 22.22
CA GLU A 259 -3.04 -4.20 23.04
C GLU A 259 -2.06 -3.28 22.31
N ASP A 260 -2.17 -3.11 20.99
CA ASP A 260 -1.30 -2.24 20.24
C ASP A 260 -2.02 -1.40 19.18
N THR A 261 -2.32 -2.00 18.04
CA THR A 261 -3.04 -1.37 16.94
C THR A 261 -4.08 -2.36 16.46
N TRP A 262 -5.34 -1.95 16.55
CA TRP A 262 -6.49 -2.76 16.21
C TRP A 262 -7.48 -1.92 15.46
N ASN A 263 -8.20 -2.54 14.54
CA ASN A 263 -9.22 -1.86 13.79
C ASN A 263 -10.33 -2.83 13.36
N CYS A 264 -11.48 -2.28 13.05
CA CYS A 264 -12.59 -2.97 12.45
C CYS A 264 -13.33 -2.07 11.47
N VAL A 265 -13.88 -2.67 10.42
CA VAL A 265 -14.84 -2.02 9.52
C VAL A 265 -16.10 -2.87 9.43
N THR A 266 -17.26 -2.22 9.38
CA THR A 266 -18.55 -2.81 9.03
C THR A 266 -19.06 -2.24 7.71
N VAL A 267 -19.55 -3.10 6.82
CA VAL A 267 -20.00 -2.76 5.46
C VAL A 267 -21.33 -3.43 5.10
N LEU A 268 -22.10 -2.83 4.19
CA LEU A 268 -23.35 -3.41 3.71
C LEU A 268 -23.11 -4.63 2.78
N ASN A 269 -23.64 -5.80 3.14
CA ASN A 269 -23.43 -7.07 2.43
C ASN A 269 -23.88 -7.02 0.96
N LYS A 270 -25.01 -6.36 0.67
CA LYS A 270 -25.58 -6.24 -0.69
C LYS A 270 -24.58 -5.67 -1.69
N ARG A 271 -23.69 -4.77 -1.24
CA ARG A 271 -22.69 -4.12 -2.10
C ARG A 271 -21.47 -5.01 -2.35
N LEU A 272 -21.09 -5.88 -1.40
CA LEU A 272 -20.06 -6.90 -1.62
C LEU A 272 -20.43 -7.87 -2.75
N GLN A 273 -21.73 -8.12 -2.97
CA GLN A 273 -22.23 -9.00 -4.03
C GLN A 273 -22.24 -8.33 -5.42
N GLN A 274 -22.21 -6.99 -5.49
CA GLN A 274 -22.24 -6.22 -6.73
C GLN A 274 -20.81 -5.77 -7.10
N LYS A 275 -20.03 -6.70 -7.67
CA LYS A 275 -18.57 -6.65 -8.01
C LYS A 275 -18.01 -5.43 -8.79
N ARG A 276 -18.34 -4.15 -8.54
CA ARG A 276 -17.84 -3.07 -9.42
C ARG A 276 -17.31 -1.76 -8.84
N ARG A 277 -17.26 -1.51 -7.52
CA ARG A 277 -16.53 -0.34 -6.99
C ARG A 277 -15.95 -0.60 -5.60
N ALA A 278 -14.73 -0.09 -5.40
CA ALA A 278 -13.99 -0.15 -4.15
C ALA A 278 -14.70 0.58 -3.00
N ASP A 279 -15.13 -0.18 -1.99
CA ASP A 279 -14.96 -0.05 -0.53
C ASP A 279 -15.02 1.32 0.21
N GLY A 280 -15.31 2.44 -0.46
CA GLY A 280 -15.62 3.74 0.18
C GLY A 280 -17.12 3.92 0.40
N GLU A 281 -17.94 3.69 -0.63
CA GLU A 281 -19.40 3.93 -0.63
C GLU A 281 -20.23 2.93 0.20
N THR A 282 -19.59 1.93 0.80
CA THR A 282 -20.26 0.78 1.45
C THR A 282 -20.06 0.73 2.96
N THR A 283 -19.22 1.62 3.48
CA THR A 283 -18.80 1.64 4.89
C THR A 283 -19.91 2.20 5.76
N LEU A 284 -20.28 1.42 6.78
CA LEU A 284 -21.27 1.80 7.78
C LEU A 284 -20.63 2.29 9.07
N ALA A 285 -19.50 1.71 9.46
CA ALA A 285 -18.71 2.20 10.58
C ALA A 285 -17.29 1.67 10.46
N ALA A 286 -16.33 2.45 10.92
CA ALA A 286 -14.94 2.03 11.08
C ALA A 286 -14.44 2.44 12.47
N PHE A 287 -13.78 1.52 13.15
CA PHE A 287 -13.23 1.70 14.49
C PHE A 287 -11.75 1.42 14.45
N THR A 288 -10.94 2.27 15.07
CA THR A 288 -9.50 2.06 15.18
C THR A 288 -8.97 2.44 16.54
N THR A 289 -7.92 1.73 16.95
CA THR A 289 -7.15 2.03 18.15
C THR A 289 -5.67 1.92 17.83
N THR A 290 -4.87 2.81 18.38
CA THR A 290 -3.41 2.66 18.37
C THR A 290 -2.77 3.21 19.62
N ARG A 291 -1.79 2.48 20.17
CA ARG A 291 -0.90 2.98 21.25
C ARG A 291 0.42 3.53 20.75
N ASN A 292 0.61 3.63 19.43
CA ASN A 292 1.88 4.05 18.88
C ASN A 292 2.23 5.45 19.44
N PRO A 293 3.34 5.60 20.19
CA PRO A 293 3.64 6.83 20.89
C PRO A 293 3.88 8.01 19.94
N TYR A 294 4.29 7.73 18.69
CA TYR A 294 4.42 8.76 17.68
C TYR A 294 3.05 9.31 17.25
N TYR A 295 2.10 8.44 16.92
CA TYR A 295 0.74 8.85 16.52
C TYR A 295 -0.03 9.50 17.66
N VAL A 296 0.11 8.99 18.88
CA VAL A 296 -0.46 9.61 20.08
C VAL A 296 0.12 11.01 20.30
N ALA A 297 1.45 11.18 20.20
CA ALA A 297 2.09 12.49 20.39
C ALA A 297 1.81 13.48 19.25
N GLU A 298 1.68 12.99 18.01
CA GLU A 298 1.30 13.81 16.85
C GLU A 298 -0.14 14.28 16.96
N PHE A 299 -1.07 13.37 17.27
CA PHE A 299 -2.47 13.72 17.53
C PHE A 299 -2.58 14.77 18.63
N LYS A 300 -1.89 14.57 19.76
CA LYS A 300 -1.86 15.54 20.87
C LYS A 300 -1.36 16.91 20.49
N ARG A 301 -0.32 16.98 19.65
CA ARG A 301 0.24 18.25 19.20
C ARG A 301 -0.73 19.05 18.33
N ASN A 302 -1.49 18.36 17.49
CA ASN A 302 -2.34 19.00 16.49
C ASN A 302 -3.78 19.23 17.00
N TYR A 303 -4.27 18.38 17.91
CA TYR A 303 -5.68 18.33 18.31
C TYR A 303 -5.91 18.22 19.83
N GLY A 304 -4.85 18.24 20.65
CA GLY A 304 -5.00 17.98 22.08
C GLY A 304 -5.46 16.55 22.37
N ASN A 305 -6.40 16.35 23.30
CA ASN A 305 -6.83 15.00 23.67
C ASN A 305 -8.07 14.51 22.92
N SER A 306 -8.70 15.33 22.08
CA SER A 306 -9.93 14.98 21.38
C SER A 306 -10.20 15.89 20.19
N THR A 307 -10.78 15.32 19.13
CA THR A 307 -11.32 16.07 17.99
C THR A 307 -12.48 15.28 17.39
N SER A 308 -13.46 15.98 16.84
CA SER A 308 -14.63 15.38 16.18
C SER A 308 -15.03 16.20 14.96
N GLY A 309 -15.66 15.54 14.00
CA GLY A 309 -16.23 16.14 12.81
C GLY A 309 -17.63 15.58 12.53
N LYS A 310 -18.13 15.85 11.33
CA LYS A 310 -19.48 15.42 10.91
C LYS A 310 -19.62 13.89 10.84
N ASP A 311 -18.52 13.20 10.56
CA ASP A 311 -18.45 11.80 10.16
C ASP A 311 -17.39 11.01 10.96
N PHE A 312 -16.80 11.61 12.01
CA PHE A 312 -15.82 10.95 12.85
C PHE A 312 -15.71 11.57 14.25
N THR A 313 -15.21 10.77 15.19
CA THR A 313 -14.75 11.21 16.51
C THR A 313 -13.47 10.48 16.89
N ALA A 314 -12.46 11.21 17.34
CA ALA A 314 -11.19 10.66 17.79
C ALA A 314 -10.76 11.24 19.15
N ARG A 315 -10.29 10.40 20.08
CA ARG A 315 -9.85 10.81 21.42
C ARG A 315 -8.68 9.97 21.93
N ILE A 316 -7.90 10.60 22.82
CA ILE A 316 -6.91 9.89 23.63
C ILE A 316 -7.61 9.30 24.85
N VAL A 317 -7.56 7.97 24.98
CA VAL A 317 -8.08 7.23 26.12
C VAL A 317 -6.92 6.67 26.93
N ARG A 318 -7.04 6.78 28.26
CA ARG A 318 -6.07 6.25 29.22
C ARG A 318 -6.57 4.97 29.86
N CYS A 319 -5.69 3.99 29.94
CA CYS A 319 -5.89 2.72 30.62
C CYS A 319 -4.69 2.45 31.52
N GLY A 320 -4.80 2.86 32.79
CA GLY A 320 -3.65 2.95 33.69
C GLY A 320 -2.58 3.90 33.17
N SER A 321 -1.34 3.40 33.02
CA SER A 321 -0.21 4.16 32.47
C SER A 321 -0.15 4.21 30.93
N ARG A 322 -1.06 3.51 30.24
CA ARG A 322 -1.07 3.41 28.79
C ARG A 322 -2.04 4.42 28.18
N GLU A 323 -1.61 5.02 27.07
CA GLU A 323 -2.42 5.92 26.26
C GLU A 323 -2.72 5.29 24.90
N TYR A 324 -3.97 5.37 24.50
CA TYR A 324 -4.49 4.87 23.23
C TYR A 324 -5.16 6.01 22.50
N LEU A 325 -4.93 6.12 21.19
CA LEU A 325 -5.73 6.94 20.29
C LEU A 325 -6.85 6.06 19.74
N LEU A 326 -8.09 6.38 20.12
CA LEU A 326 -9.31 5.75 19.61
C LEU A 326 -9.95 6.66 18.59
N ASP A 327 -10.39 6.10 17.48
CA ASP A 327 -11.03 6.83 16.40
C ASP A 327 -12.20 5.99 15.86
N ALA A 328 -13.38 6.57 15.77
CA ALA A 328 -14.55 5.97 15.15
C ALA A 328 -15.05 6.90 14.04
N MET A 329 -15.39 6.30 12.90
CA MET A 329 -16.01 6.96 11.76
C MET A 329 -17.32 6.28 11.42
N TYR A 330 -18.27 7.10 10.98
CA TYR A 330 -19.61 6.72 10.56
C TYR A 330 -19.99 7.57 9.33
N PRO A 331 -20.72 7.02 8.35
CA PRO A 331 -21.04 7.73 7.13
C PRO A 331 -21.90 8.95 7.46
N PRO A 332 -21.64 10.11 6.84
CA PRO A 332 -22.58 11.22 6.90
C PRO A 332 -23.90 10.77 6.24
N PRO A 333 -25.06 11.26 6.70
CA PRO A 333 -26.32 11.03 6.01
C PRO A 333 -26.21 11.52 4.57
N ASP A 334 -26.37 10.61 3.61
CA ASP A 334 -26.30 10.90 2.19
C ASP A 334 -27.33 10.08 1.39
N LYS A 335 -27.41 10.32 0.08
CA LYS A 335 -28.38 9.64 -0.80
C LYS A 335 -27.97 8.21 -1.18
N GLY A 336 -26.78 7.76 -0.80
CA GLY A 336 -26.26 6.43 -1.07
C GLY A 336 -26.93 5.34 -0.24
N ASP A 337 -26.78 4.08 -0.64
CA ASP A 337 -27.40 2.96 0.08
C ASP A 337 -26.84 2.82 1.51
N ALA A 338 -25.54 3.06 1.70
CA ALA A 338 -24.90 3.03 3.01
C ALA A 338 -25.37 4.20 3.90
N GLY A 339 -25.49 5.42 3.35
CA GLY A 339 -26.02 6.57 4.08
C GLY A 339 -27.48 6.38 4.50
N LYS A 340 -28.34 5.90 3.60
CA LYS A 340 -29.75 5.58 3.91
C LYS A 340 -29.90 4.45 4.93
N PHE A 341 -29.08 3.40 4.79
CA PHE A 341 -29.06 2.33 5.78
C PHE A 341 -28.58 2.87 7.13
N GLY A 342 -27.54 3.70 7.11
CA GLY A 342 -26.95 4.31 8.29
C GLY A 342 -27.91 5.18 9.07
N GLU A 343 -28.62 6.08 8.38
CA GLU A 343 -29.60 6.99 8.97
C GLU A 343 -30.72 6.26 9.73
N LYS A 344 -31.13 5.07 9.25
CA LYS A 344 -32.19 4.29 9.87
C LYS A 344 -31.70 3.32 10.95
N ASN A 345 -30.52 2.73 10.74
CA ASN A 345 -30.12 1.53 11.49
C ASN A 345 -28.84 1.69 12.31
N LEU A 346 -28.05 2.74 12.14
CA LEU A 346 -26.85 2.98 12.96
C LEU A 346 -27.19 3.87 14.15
N LEU A 347 -26.48 3.65 15.26
CA LEU A 347 -26.45 4.62 16.34
C LEU A 347 -25.87 5.96 15.83
N ASP A 348 -26.32 7.07 16.41
CA ASP A 348 -25.72 8.37 16.13
C ASP A 348 -24.23 8.38 16.53
N GLY A 349 -23.47 9.28 15.91
CA GLY A 349 -22.01 9.30 16.03
C GLY A 349 -21.47 9.39 17.46
N ASP A 350 -22.13 10.17 18.31
CA ASP A 350 -21.70 10.36 19.71
C ASP A 350 -21.99 9.10 20.53
N THR A 351 -23.19 8.52 20.39
CA THR A 351 -23.57 7.26 21.04
C THR A 351 -22.70 6.11 20.57
N LEU A 352 -22.46 6.01 19.26
CA LEU A 352 -21.60 4.99 18.66
C LEU A 352 -20.17 5.06 19.19
N TYR A 353 -19.60 6.26 19.28
CA TYR A 353 -18.26 6.46 19.85
C TYR A 353 -18.23 6.10 21.34
N ALA A 354 -19.23 6.51 22.12
CA ALA A 354 -19.29 6.23 23.54
C ALA A 354 -19.37 4.72 23.83
N ASP A 355 -20.19 3.97 23.07
CA ASP A 355 -20.28 2.51 23.19
C ASP A 355 -18.99 1.84 22.73
N PHE A 356 -18.34 2.34 21.68
CA PHE A 356 -17.01 1.88 21.28
C PHE A 356 -15.95 2.08 22.35
N GLU A 357 -15.86 3.28 22.92
CA GLU A 357 -14.91 3.57 23.99
C GLU A 357 -15.13 2.65 25.20
N LYS A 358 -16.39 2.40 25.56
CA LYS A 358 -16.77 1.50 26.66
C LYS A 358 -16.35 0.05 26.37
N ALA A 359 -16.71 -0.49 25.20
CA ALA A 359 -16.38 -1.85 24.81
C ALA A 359 -14.86 -2.05 24.69
N PHE A 360 -14.14 -1.06 24.14
CA PHE A 360 -12.68 -1.04 24.11
C PHE A 360 -12.10 -1.10 25.53
N LYS A 361 -12.56 -0.23 26.44
CA LYS A 361 -12.05 -0.18 27.82
C LYS A 361 -12.23 -1.50 28.55
N GLN A 362 -13.36 -2.16 28.35
CA GLN A 362 -13.59 -3.50 28.88
C GLN A 362 -12.60 -4.51 28.30
N ARG A 363 -12.43 -4.53 26.98
CA ARG A 363 -11.54 -5.48 26.30
C ARG A 363 -10.05 -5.28 26.61
N ALA A 364 -9.64 -4.03 26.75
CA ALA A 364 -8.29 -3.62 27.13
C ALA A 364 -8.05 -3.65 28.65
N GLN A 365 -9.03 -4.10 29.45
CA GLN A 365 -8.95 -4.23 30.91
C GLN A 365 -8.55 -2.91 31.59
N CYS A 366 -9.15 -1.81 31.15
CA CYS A 366 -8.87 -0.48 31.67
C CYS A 366 -9.50 -0.22 33.06
N GLY A 367 -10.34 -1.14 33.54
CA GLY A 367 -10.86 -1.14 34.90
C GLY A 367 -9.88 -1.84 35.84
N GLY A 368 -9.12 -1.04 36.60
CA GLY A 368 -8.36 -1.44 37.78
C GLY A 368 -8.77 -0.55 38.94
#